data_AF-A0A4R4RN11-F1
#
_entry.id   AF-A0A4R4RN11-F1
#
_cell.length_a   1.000
_cell.length_b   1.000
_cell.length_c   1.000
_cell.angle_alpha   90.00
_cell.angle_beta   90.00
_cell.angle_gamma   90.00
#
_symmetry.space_group_name_H-M   'P 1'
#
loop_
_entity.id
_entity.type
_entity.pdbx_description
1 polymer ?
#
loop_
_entity_poly.entity_id
_entity_poly.type
_entity_poly.pdbx_seq_one_letter_code
_entity_poly.pdbx_strand_id
1 'polypeptide(L)'
;MTTTERRTVTIEVRLGYPALVGAAWVTVMGLDPPLVCLGVDDPAGHRTTAWYAPGNVLMAGGHRWRVVSTSAAPRSSDDAAPGSLGEHTVAVLLRLDG
;
A
#
# COMPACT_ATOMS: atom_id res chain seq x y z
N MET A 1 34.18 -5.03 -11.17
CA MET A 1 33.11 -4.15 -11.68
C MET A 1 31.80 -4.79 -11.29
N THR A 2 31.27 -4.45 -10.11
CA THR A 2 30.02 -5.01 -9.58
C THR A 2 28.87 -4.17 -10.10
N THR A 3 28.12 -4.70 -11.05
CA THR A 3 26.85 -4.12 -11.50
C THR A 3 25.87 -4.26 -10.33
N THR A 4 25.61 -3.19 -9.61
CA THR A 4 24.51 -3.14 -8.65
C THR A 4 23.22 -3.22 -9.45
N GLU A 5 22.66 -4.43 -9.59
CA GLU A 5 21.33 -4.60 -10.14
C GLU A 5 20.35 -3.85 -9.24
N ARG A 6 19.81 -2.74 -9.74
CA ARG A 6 18.65 -2.09 -9.11
C ARG A 6 17.47 -3.04 -9.25
N ARG A 7 17.22 -3.85 -8.21
CA ARG A 7 16.01 -4.67 -8.14
C ARG A 7 14.83 -3.78 -7.84
N THR A 8 13.95 -3.65 -8.83
CA THR A 8 12.62 -3.07 -8.64
C THR A 8 11.81 -3.98 -7.72
N VAL A 9 11.31 -3.43 -6.61
CA VAL A 9 10.41 -4.14 -5.69
C VAL A 9 9.04 -3.47 -5.73
N THR A 10 8.01 -4.29 -5.92
CA THR A 10 6.60 -3.86 -5.98
C THR A 10 5.84 -4.45 -4.80
N ILE A 11 4.98 -3.64 -4.18
CA ILE A 11 4.09 -4.07 -3.11
C ILE A 11 2.65 -3.78 -3.51
N GLU A 12 1.82 -4.81 -3.45
CA GLU A 12 0.39 -4.73 -3.66
C GLU A 12 -0.32 -4.60 -2.32
N VAL A 13 -1.06 -3.52 -2.14
CA VAL A 13 -1.87 -3.31 -0.94
C VAL A 13 -3.30 -3.70 -1.25
N ARG A 14 -3.81 -4.70 -0.53
CA ARG A 14 -5.15 -5.25 -0.72
C ARG A 14 -6.09 -4.73 0.37
N LEU A 15 -7.31 -4.41 -0.02
CA LEU A 15 -8.34 -4.02 0.94
C LEU A 15 -8.56 -5.15 1.95
N GLY A 16 -8.48 -4.80 3.24
CA GLY A 16 -8.66 -5.76 4.35
C GLY A 16 -7.43 -6.58 4.71
N TYR A 17 -6.30 -6.45 3.99
CA TYR A 17 -5.10 -7.24 4.25
C TYR A 17 -3.83 -6.36 4.32
N PRO A 18 -3.02 -6.49 5.39
CA PRO A 18 -1.72 -5.83 5.45
C PRO A 18 -0.77 -6.38 4.38
N ALA A 19 0.04 -5.51 3.79
CA ALA A 19 1.15 -5.87 2.92
C ALA A 19 2.49 -5.68 3.64
N LEU A 20 3.42 -6.63 3.49
CA LEU A 20 4.72 -6.59 4.18
C LEU A 20 5.73 -5.72 3.42
N VAL A 21 6.40 -4.82 4.14
CA VAL A 21 7.30 -3.80 3.62
C VAL A 21 8.59 -3.74 4.45
N GLY A 22 9.63 -4.47 4.05
CA GLY A 22 10.80 -4.65 4.90
C GLY A 22 10.38 -5.33 6.20
N ALA A 23 10.62 -4.69 7.35
CA ALA A 23 10.14 -5.17 8.65
C ALA A 23 8.78 -4.54 9.08
N ALA A 24 8.25 -3.57 8.33
CA ALA A 24 7.00 -2.88 8.61
C ALA A 24 5.82 -3.45 7.81
N TRP A 25 4.58 -3.16 8.23
CA TRP A 25 3.37 -3.52 7.50
C TRP A 25 2.65 -2.27 6.99
N VAL A 26 2.02 -2.36 5.82
CA VAL A 26 1.15 -1.32 5.25
C VAL A 26 -0.28 -1.84 5.20
N THR A 27 -1.22 -1.10 5.77
CA THR A 27 -2.65 -1.44 5.84
C THR A 27 -3.51 -0.39 5.16
N VAL A 28 -4.63 -0.80 4.57
CA VAL A 28 -5.63 0.14 4.05
C VAL A 28 -6.54 0.56 5.19
N MET A 29 -6.60 1.86 5.45
CA MET A 29 -7.46 2.45 6.49
C MET A 29 -8.70 3.13 5.90
N GLY A 30 -8.68 3.51 4.62
CA GLY A 30 -9.78 4.20 3.95
C GLY A 30 -9.53 4.41 2.46
N LEU A 31 -10.60 4.62 1.69
CA LEU A 31 -10.58 4.81 0.24
C LEU A 31 -11.47 5.99 -0.14
N ASP A 32 -10.91 6.95 -0.87
CA ASP A 32 -11.60 8.12 -1.42
C ASP A 32 -10.96 8.49 -2.77
N PRO A 33 -11.36 7.86 -3.88
CA PRO A 33 -10.62 7.94 -5.14
C PRO A 33 -10.37 9.38 -5.62
N PRO A 34 -9.14 9.73 -6.04
CA PRO A 34 -7.99 8.84 -6.30
C PRO A 34 -7.09 8.61 -5.07
N LEU A 35 -7.55 8.95 -3.87
CA LEU A 35 -6.79 8.84 -2.63
C LEU A 35 -7.02 7.49 -1.93
N VAL A 36 -5.96 6.99 -1.32
CA VAL A 36 -5.99 5.84 -0.41
C VAL A 36 -5.36 6.24 0.92
N CYS A 37 -6.05 5.96 2.03
CA CYS A 37 -5.50 6.13 3.35
C CYS A 37 -4.71 4.88 3.73
N LEU A 38 -3.40 5.03 3.90
CA LEU A 38 -2.51 3.93 4.28
C LEU A 38 -2.02 4.12 5.71
N GLY A 39 -2.13 3.06 6.49
CA GLY A 39 -1.46 2.91 7.77
C GLY A 39 -0.12 2.21 7.57
N VAL A 40 0.94 2.69 8.23
CA VAL A 40 2.24 2.03 8.30
C VAL A 40 2.52 1.70 9.76
N ASP A 41 2.71 0.42 10.04
CA ASP A 41 3.08 -0.10 11.35
C ASP A 41 4.53 -0.60 11.30
N ASP A 42 5.45 0.12 11.95
CA ASP A 42 6.87 -0.22 12.02
C ASP A 42 7.19 -1.11 13.23
N PRO A 43 8.17 -2.03 13.16
CA PRO A 43 8.57 -2.88 14.30
C PRO A 43 9.04 -2.09 15.53
N ALA A 44 9.47 -0.83 15.37
CA ALA A 44 9.77 0.05 16.49
C ALA A 44 8.52 0.53 17.26
N GLY A 45 7.31 0.12 16.84
CA GLY A 45 6.04 0.50 17.45
C GLY A 45 5.48 1.82 16.93
N HIS A 46 6.09 2.42 15.91
CA HIS A 46 5.59 3.63 15.27
C HIS A 46 4.47 3.29 14.29
N ARG A 47 3.27 3.81 14.57
CA ARG A 47 2.14 3.76 13.64
C ARG A 47 1.92 5.14 13.01
N THR A 48 1.91 5.20 11.69
CA THR A 48 1.57 6.42 10.94
C THR A 48 0.38 6.16 10.03
N THR A 49 -0.45 7.17 9.78
CA THR A 49 -1.57 7.08 8.83
C THR A 49 -1.63 8.35 8.00
N ALA A 50 -1.80 8.23 6.70
CA ALA A 50 -1.95 9.37 5.80
C ALA A 50 -2.66 8.99 4.50
N TRP A 51 -3.24 9.99 3.83
CA TRP A 51 -3.85 9.86 2.51
C TRP A 51 -2.81 10.06 1.40
N TYR A 52 -2.81 9.15 0.43
CA TYR A 52 -1.88 9.15 -0.69
C TYR A 52 -2.59 9.10 -2.04
N ALA A 53 -2.12 9.91 -2.99
CA ALA A 53 -2.48 9.85 -4.40
C ALA A 53 -1.34 9.15 -5.19
N PRO A 54 -1.61 8.67 -6.43
CA PRO A 54 -0.55 8.29 -7.35
C PRO A 54 0.50 9.41 -7.50
N GLY A 55 1.77 9.06 -7.40
CA GLY A 55 2.89 9.99 -7.39
C GLY A 55 3.41 10.34 -6.00
N ASN A 56 2.59 10.24 -4.95
CA ASN A 56 3.03 10.50 -3.57
C ASN A 56 4.05 9.46 -3.12
N VAL A 57 4.86 9.84 -2.13
CA VAL A 57 5.90 8.99 -1.55
C VAL A 57 5.63 8.79 -0.07
N LEU A 58 5.75 7.54 0.40
CA LEU A 58 5.69 7.17 1.80
C LEU A 58 6.99 6.51 2.27
N MET A 59 7.21 6.55 3.58
CA MET A 59 8.27 5.81 4.26
C MET A 59 7.67 4.60 4.95
N ALA A 60 8.23 3.41 4.68
CA ALA A 60 7.83 2.18 5.34
C ALA A 60 9.00 1.19 5.39
N GLY A 61 9.26 0.63 6.57
CA GLY A 61 10.33 -0.35 6.79
C GLY A 61 11.72 0.19 6.42
N GLY A 62 11.97 1.48 6.66
CA GLY A 62 13.23 2.15 6.32
C GLY A 62 13.44 2.42 4.82
N HIS A 63 12.41 2.27 3.99
CA HIS A 63 12.49 2.47 2.54
C HIS A 63 11.49 3.51 2.04
N ARG A 64 11.85 4.21 0.96
CA ARG A 64 10.98 5.11 0.21
C ARG A 64 10.18 4.34 -0.82
N TRP A 65 8.86 4.52 -0.78
CA TRP A 65 7.91 3.89 -1.70
C TRP A 65 7.09 4.95 -2.40
N ARG A 66 7.00 4.86 -3.73
CA ARG A 66 6.12 5.70 -4.53
C ARG A 66 4.82 4.97 -4.79
N VAL A 67 3.69 5.64 -4.57
CA VAL A 67 2.40 5.15 -5.05
C VAL A 67 2.37 5.27 -6.57
N VAL A 68 2.31 4.15 -7.27
CA VAL A 68 2.26 4.11 -8.75
C VAL A 68 0.83 4.20 -9.24
N SER A 69 -0.06 3.47 -8.60
CA SER A 69 -1.48 3.46 -8.92
C SER A 69 -2.31 3.26 -7.67
N THR A 70 -3.54 3.77 -7.75
CA THR A 70 -4.59 3.57 -6.75
C THR A 70 -5.85 3.15 -7.48
N SER A 71 -6.62 2.24 -6.90
CA SER A 71 -7.88 1.77 -7.45
C SER A 71 -9.02 2.11 -6.49
N ALA A 72 -10.19 2.39 -7.03
CA ALA A 72 -11.39 2.55 -6.21
C ALA A 72 -11.73 1.24 -5.51
N ALA A 73 -12.35 1.35 -4.33
CA ALA A 73 -13.02 0.21 -3.73
C ALA A 73 -14.03 -0.37 -4.73
N PRO A 74 -14.21 -1.69 -4.80
CA PRO A 74 -15.35 -2.25 -5.50
C PRO A 74 -16.60 -1.72 -4.82
N ARG A 75 -17.57 -1.30 -5.62
CA ARG A 75 -18.89 -0.95 -5.07
C ARG A 75 -19.51 -2.25 -4.55
N SER A 76 -19.56 -2.41 -3.24
CA SER A 76 -20.47 -3.39 -2.64
C SER A 76 -21.89 -2.91 -2.92
N SER A 77 -22.67 -3.71 -3.64
CA SER A 77 -24.12 -3.60 -3.53
C SER A 77 -24.49 -3.82 -2.06
N ASP A 78 -25.47 -3.08 -1.55
CA ASP A 78 -25.96 -3.22 -0.15
C ASP A 78 -26.34 -4.67 0.22
N ASP A 79 -26.63 -5.50 -0.78
CA ASP A 79 -26.99 -6.92 -0.64
C ASP A 79 -25.79 -7.90 -0.68
N ALA A 80 -24.56 -7.40 -0.82
CA ALA A 80 -23.38 -8.25 -0.87
C ALA A 80 -23.09 -8.81 0.53
N ALA A 81 -23.07 -10.14 0.66
CA ALA A 81 -22.73 -10.75 1.94
C ALA A 81 -21.31 -10.32 2.40
N PRO A 82 -21.07 -10.19 3.72
CA PRO A 82 -19.75 -9.85 4.24
C PRO A 82 -18.67 -10.79 3.69
N GLY A 83 -17.60 -10.23 3.12
CA GLY A 83 -16.50 -11.00 2.51
C GLY A 83 -16.70 -11.38 1.03
N SER A 84 -17.88 -11.12 0.43
CA SER A 84 -18.16 -11.43 -0.98
C SER A 84 -17.37 -10.60 -1.99
N LEU A 85 -16.76 -9.51 -1.53
CA LEU A 85 -15.95 -8.66 -2.41
C LEU A 85 -14.71 -9.42 -2.89
N GLY A 86 -14.13 -10.28 -2.05
CA GLY A 86 -12.88 -10.95 -2.39
C GLY A 86 -11.69 -9.99 -2.29
N GLU A 87 -10.53 -10.45 -2.76
CA GLU A 87 -9.29 -9.69 -2.68
C GLU A 87 -9.26 -8.58 -3.74
N HIS A 88 -9.02 -7.34 -3.31
CA HIS A 88 -8.92 -6.20 -4.21
C HIS A 88 -7.69 -5.35 -3.94
N THR A 89 -6.83 -5.22 -4.95
CA THR A 89 -5.69 -4.30 -4.92
C THR A 89 -6.17 -2.87 -5.06
N VAL A 90 -5.87 -2.05 -4.06
CA VAL A 90 -6.27 -0.63 -4.01
C VAL A 90 -5.10 0.33 -4.12
N ALA A 91 -3.87 -0.16 -3.94
CA ALA A 91 -2.66 0.60 -4.19
C ALA A 91 -1.52 -0.30 -4.65
N VAL A 92 -0.70 0.20 -5.56
CA VAL A 92 0.57 -0.41 -5.97
C VAL A 92 1.71 0.53 -5.60
N LEU A 93 2.66 0.02 -4.83
CA LEU A 93 3.81 0.78 -4.35
C LEU A 93 5.09 0.29 -5.02
N LEU A 94 5.94 1.22 -5.45
CA LEU A 94 7.23 0.95 -6.07
C LEU A 94 8.35 1.46 -5.16
N ARG A 95 9.32 0.61 -4.88
CA ARG A 95 10.50 1.01 -4.13
C ARG A 95 11.36 1.99 -4.94
N LEU A 96 11.78 3.08 -4.32
CA LEU A 96 12.63 4.10 -4.94
C LEU A 96 14.11 3.94 -4.64
N ASP A 97 14.45 3.33 -3.51
CA ASP A 97 15.85 3.17 -3.09
C ASP A 97 16.39 1.82 -3.60
N GLY A 98 17.27 1.88 -4.60
CA GLY A 98 17.92 0.73 -5.23
C GLY A 98 19.41 0.95 -5.48
#